data_AF-A0A377B4R2-F1
#
_entry.id   AF-A0A377B4R2-F1
#
_cell.length_a   1.000
_cell.length_b   1.000
_cell.length_c   1.000
_cell.angle_alpha   90.00
_cell.angle_beta   90.00
_cell.angle_gamma   90.00
#
_symmetry.space_group_name_H-M   'P 1'
#
loop_
_entity.id
_entity.type
_entity.pdbx_description
1 polymer ?
#
loop_
_entity_poly.entity_id
_entity_poly.type
_entity_poly.pdbx_seq_one_letter_code
_entity_poly.pdbx_strand_id
1 'polypeptide(L)'
;MQHELKLENIEPVQSRVEEFPSEPPFDGVISRAFASLNDMVSWCHHLPGEQGRFYALKGQMPEDEIALLPEEYQVESVVKLQVPALDGERHLVVIKANKI
;
A
#
# COMPACT_ATOMS: atom_id res chain seq x y z
N MET A 1 -7.29 -18.06 15.72
CA MET A 1 -7.22 -16.70 15.14
C MET A 1 -8.47 -16.34 14.33
N GLN A 2 -8.65 -16.70 13.05
CA GLN A 2 -9.87 -16.28 12.29
C GLN A 2 -11.18 -16.76 12.93
N HIS A 3 -11.24 -18.02 13.35
CA HIS A 3 -12.43 -18.60 14.00
C HIS A 3 -12.74 -17.97 15.37
N GLU A 4 -11.77 -17.36 16.05
CA GLU A 4 -11.97 -16.78 17.38
C GLU A 4 -12.65 -15.41 17.31
N LEU A 5 -12.41 -14.66 16.23
CA LEU A 5 -12.97 -13.31 16.02
C LEU A 5 -14.20 -13.30 15.11
N LYS A 6 -14.57 -14.44 14.50
CA LYS A 6 -15.71 -14.59 13.57
C LYS A 6 -15.71 -13.54 12.45
N LEU A 7 -14.53 -13.28 11.87
CA LEU A 7 -14.39 -12.34 10.75
C LEU A 7 -14.79 -13.03 9.45
N GLU A 8 -15.85 -12.52 8.82
CA GLU A 8 -16.43 -13.05 7.58
C GLU A 8 -15.90 -12.32 6.31
N ASN A 9 -15.13 -11.24 6.49
CA ASN A 9 -14.65 -10.34 5.44
C ASN A 9 -13.13 -10.41 5.24
N ILE A 10 -12.50 -11.53 5.58
CA ILE A 10 -11.08 -11.76 5.38
C ILE A 10 -10.84 -13.11 4.71
N GLU A 11 -9.87 -13.14 3.80
CA GLU A 11 -9.43 -14.36 3.13
C GLU A 11 -7.91 -14.50 3.29
N PRO A 12 -7.43 -15.39 4.19
CA PRO A 12 -6.00 -15.62 4.35
C PRO A 12 -5.47 -16.46 3.19
N VAL A 13 -4.47 -15.93 2.47
CA VAL A 13 -3.80 -16.65 1.37
C VAL A 13 -2.30 -16.68 1.62
N GLN A 14 -1.71 -17.86 1.47
CA GLN A 14 -0.26 -18.03 1.48
C GLN A 14 0.24 -18.16 0.04
N SER A 15 0.72 -17.06 -0.52
CA SER A 15 1.25 -17.00 -1.88
C SER A 15 2.40 -15.99 -1.95
N ARG A 16 3.26 -16.14 -2.96
CA ARG A 16 4.10 -15.03 -3.41
C ARG A 16 3.21 -14.00 -4.10
N VAL A 17 3.58 -12.72 -4.01
CA VAL A 17 2.74 -11.64 -4.54
C VAL A 17 2.69 -11.71 -6.06
N GLU A 18 3.79 -12.08 -6.71
CA GLU A 18 3.89 -12.19 -8.16
C GLU A 18 3.03 -13.32 -8.76
N GLU A 19 2.67 -14.31 -7.94
CA GLU A 19 1.84 -15.46 -8.33
C GLU A 19 0.37 -15.28 -7.92
N PHE A 20 0.05 -14.22 -7.18
CA PHE A 20 -1.29 -14.01 -6.67
C PHE A 20 -2.20 -13.40 -7.75
N PRO A 21 -3.36 -13.99 -8.05
CA PRO A 21 -4.24 -13.49 -9.08
C PRO A 21 -4.89 -12.16 -8.66
N SER A 22 -4.95 -11.20 -9.59
CA SER A 22 -5.60 -9.91 -9.39
C SER A 22 -6.97 -9.80 -10.07
N GLU A 23 -7.71 -10.91 -10.12
CA GLU A 23 -9.06 -10.96 -10.69
C GLU A 23 -10.12 -11.32 -9.63
N PRO A 24 -11.04 -10.40 -9.28
CA PRO A 24 -11.12 -9.00 -9.72
C PRO A 24 -9.98 -8.14 -9.13
N PRO A 25 -9.62 -7.01 -9.78
CA PRO A 25 -8.61 -6.10 -9.24
C PRO A 25 -9.03 -5.49 -7.91
N PHE A 26 -8.04 -5.09 -7.11
CA PHE A 26 -8.28 -4.50 -5.79
C PHE A 26 -8.52 -2.99 -5.88
N ASP A 27 -9.42 -2.48 -5.05
CA ASP A 27 -9.58 -1.03 -4.83
C ASP A 27 -8.38 -0.43 -4.07
N GLY A 28 -7.69 -1.26 -3.27
CA GLY A 28 -6.60 -0.81 -2.43
C GLY A 28 -5.64 -1.92 -2.05
N VAL A 29 -4.34 -1.63 -2.12
CA VAL A 29 -3.26 -2.50 -1.65
C VAL A 29 -2.54 -1.78 -0.51
N ILE A 30 -2.52 -2.38 0.67
CA ILE A 30 -1.87 -1.81 1.85
C ILE A 30 -0.68 -2.67 2.28
N SER A 31 0.44 -2.02 2.61
CA SER A 31 1.59 -2.72 3.18
C SER A 31 2.34 -1.85 4.18
N ARG A 32 2.93 -2.53 5.16
CA ARG A 32 3.88 -1.98 6.14
C ARG A 32 5.23 -2.70 6.07
N ALA A 33 5.42 -3.60 5.10
CA ALA A 33 6.54 -4.54 5.06
C ALA A 33 7.59 -4.25 3.97
N PHE A 34 7.38 -3.24 3.12
CA PHE A 34 8.34 -2.89 2.07
C PHE A 34 9.41 -1.92 2.57
N ALA A 35 10.63 -2.12 2.07
CA ALA A 35 11.77 -1.23 2.34
C ALA A 35 11.52 0.15 1.73
N SER A 36 11.01 0.21 0.49
CA SER A 36 10.71 1.47 -0.20
C SER A 36 9.31 1.51 -0.86
N LEU A 37 8.83 2.73 -1.17
CA LEU A 37 7.62 2.95 -2.00
C LEU A 37 7.80 2.36 -3.40
N ASN A 38 9.01 2.45 -3.97
CA ASN A 38 9.34 1.88 -5.27
C ASN A 38 9.20 0.35 -5.27
N ASP A 39 9.71 -0.34 -4.25
CA ASP A 39 9.53 -1.79 -4.11
C ASP A 39 8.04 -2.16 -4.03
N MET A 40 7.26 -1.41 -3.25
CA MET A 40 5.83 -1.67 -3.11
C MET A 40 5.11 -1.59 -4.47
N VAL A 41 5.30 -0.50 -5.22
CA VAL A 41 4.61 -0.35 -6.53
C VAL A 41 5.15 -1.34 -7.56
N SER A 42 6.45 -1.65 -7.54
CA SER A 42 7.05 -2.60 -8.49
C SER A 42 6.53 -4.02 -8.30
N TRP A 43 6.41 -4.49 -7.05
CA TRP A 43 5.98 -5.87 -6.77
C TRP A 43 4.46 -6.03 -6.82
N CYS A 44 3.72 -4.98 -6.49
CA CYS A 44 2.26 -5.03 -6.40
C CYS A 44 1.55 -4.36 -7.58
N HIS A 45 2.25 -3.93 -8.64
CA HIS A 45 1.66 -3.17 -9.77
C HIS A 45 0.42 -3.82 -10.39
N HIS A 46 0.35 -5.15 -10.41
CA HIS A 46 -0.72 -5.91 -11.04
C HIS A 46 -1.98 -6.05 -10.18
N LEU A 47 -1.91 -5.71 -8.88
CA LEU A 47 -3.00 -5.94 -7.94
C LEU A 47 -4.11 -4.88 -8.00
N PRO A 48 -3.83 -3.56 -7.95
CA PRO A 48 -4.90 -2.58 -8.00
C PRO A 48 -5.50 -2.45 -9.40
N GLY A 49 -6.78 -2.15 -9.48
CA GLY A 49 -7.42 -1.74 -10.75
C GLY A 49 -7.00 -0.34 -11.19
N GLU A 50 -7.54 0.14 -12.31
CA GLU A 50 -7.25 1.49 -12.86
C GLU A 50 -7.52 2.64 -11.89
N GLN A 51 -8.43 2.44 -10.94
CA GLN A 51 -8.81 3.41 -9.91
C GLN A 51 -8.29 3.02 -8.52
N GLY A 52 -7.52 1.93 -8.45
CA GLY A 52 -6.97 1.39 -7.22
C GLY A 52 -5.81 2.23 -6.70
N ARG A 53 -5.52 2.06 -5.40
CA ARG A 53 -4.48 2.83 -4.70
C ARG A 53 -3.54 1.93 -3.93
N PHE A 54 -2.30 2.37 -3.80
CA PHE A 54 -1.34 1.83 -2.84
C PHE A 54 -1.35 2.68 -1.58
N TYR A 55 -1.36 2.02 -0.44
CA TYR A 55 -1.36 2.61 0.89
C TYR A 55 -0.11 2.16 1.65
N ALA A 56 0.87 3.06 1.77
CA ALA A 56 2.11 2.77 2.47
C ALA A 56 2.18 3.53 3.80
N LEU A 57 2.34 2.81 4.90
CA LEU A 57 2.52 3.43 6.22
C LEU A 57 4.02 3.64 6.48
N LYS A 58 4.44 4.89 6.60
CA LYS A 58 5.81 5.32 6.89
C LYS A 58 5.90 6.01 8.25
N GLY A 59 7.11 6.01 8.82
CA GLY A 59 7.39 6.74 10.06
C GLY A 59 7.47 8.25 9.79
N GLN A 60 8.55 8.66 9.13
CA GLN A 60 8.78 10.05 8.73
C GLN A 60 8.23 10.33 7.33
N MET A 61 8.19 11.61 6.96
CA MET A 61 7.84 12.05 5.61
C MET A 61 8.85 11.46 4.60
N PRO A 62 8.42 10.62 3.64
CA PRO A 62 9.33 9.86 2.81
C PRO A 62 9.70 10.60 1.51
N GLU A 63 10.22 11.83 1.61
CA GLU A 63 10.50 12.69 0.44
C GLU A 63 11.44 12.01 -0.57
N ASP A 64 12.53 11.40 -0.09
CA ASP A 64 13.50 10.70 -0.93
C ASP A 64 12.88 9.52 -1.67
N GLU A 65 12.00 8.76 -1.03
CA GLU A 65 11.33 7.62 -1.66
C GLU A 65 10.28 8.07 -2.68
N ILE A 66 9.61 9.20 -2.41
CA ILE A 66 8.66 9.81 -3.35
C ILE A 66 9.40 10.28 -4.60
N ALA A 67 10.59 10.87 -4.44
CA ALA A 67 11.41 11.31 -5.57
C ALA A 67 11.91 10.15 -6.45
N LEU A 68 11.99 8.93 -5.89
CA LEU A 68 12.40 7.72 -6.58
C LEU A 68 11.23 6.88 -7.12
N LEU A 69 9.99 7.38 -7.00
CA LEU A 69 8.85 6.69 -7.60
C LEU A 69 8.96 6.70 -9.14
N PRO A 70 8.62 5.58 -9.81
CA PRO A 70 8.57 5.55 -11.27
C PRO A 70 7.54 6.56 -11.83
N GLU A 71 7.78 7.07 -13.03
CA GLU A 71 6.93 8.08 -13.68
C GLU A 71 5.51 7.57 -13.96
N GLU A 72 5.29 6.25 -13.98
CA GLU A 72 3.98 5.62 -14.11
C GLU A 72 3.12 5.77 -12.85
N TYR A 73 3.69 6.25 -11.73
CA TYR A 73 2.99 6.43 -10.47
C TYR A 73 3.08 7.87 -9.99
N GLN A 74 2.08 8.28 -9.23
CA GLN A 74 2.10 9.55 -8.52
C GLN A 74 1.60 9.40 -7.10
N VAL A 75 2.16 10.19 -6.19
CA VAL A 75 1.58 10.37 -4.87
C VAL A 75 0.32 11.21 -5.01
N GLU A 76 -0.82 10.63 -4.62
CA GLU A 76 -2.10 11.34 -4.57
C GLU A 76 -2.19 12.21 -3.31
N SER A 77 -1.75 11.67 -2.16
CA SER A 77 -1.71 12.42 -0.91
C SER A 77 -0.76 11.78 0.10
N VAL A 78 -0.27 12.59 1.05
CA VAL A 78 0.43 12.10 2.26
C VAL A 78 -0.31 12.61 3.48
N VAL A 79 -0.83 11.69 4.29
CA VAL A 79 -1.61 12.01 5.49
C VAL A 79 -0.74 11.80 6.72
N LYS A 80 -0.36 12.89 7.40
CA LYS A 80 0.30 12.82 8.71
C LYS A 80 -0.73 12.35 9.75
N LEU A 81 -0.44 11.23 10.40
CA LEU A 81 -1.31 10.62 11.39
C LEU A 81 -0.90 11.05 12.80
N GLN A 82 -1.89 11.41 13.59
CA GLN A 82 -1.73 11.61 15.03
C GLN A 82 -2.19 10.34 15.73
N VAL A 83 -1.23 9.51 16.15
CA VAL A 83 -1.53 8.23 16.80
C VAL A 83 -1.53 8.43 18.32
N PRO A 84 -2.65 8.16 19.02
CA PRO A 84 -2.71 8.31 20.47
C PRO A 84 -1.64 7.47 21.17
N ALA A 85 -1.01 8.05 22.20
CA ALA A 85 0.02 7.40 23.03
C ALA A 85 1.28 6.91 22.28
N LEU A 86 1.51 7.35 21.04
CA LEU A 86 2.73 7.08 20.30
C LEU A 86 3.61 8.33 20.27
N ASP A 87 4.78 8.26 20.91
CA ASP A 87 5.86 9.24 20.69
C ASP A 87 6.59 8.90 19.39
N GLY A 88 5.98 9.28 18.27
CA GLY A 88 6.58 9.08 16.94
C GLY A 88 5.66 9.55 15.81
N GLU A 89 6.29 9.98 14.71
CA GLU A 89 5.56 10.38 13.52
C GLU A 89 5.06 9.16 12.75
N ARG A 90 3.89 9.32 12.11
CA ARG A 90 3.36 8.36 11.14
C ARG A 90 2.78 9.12 9.96
N HIS A 91 3.05 8.61 8.77
CA HIS A 91 2.56 9.14 7.51
C HIS A 91 1.94 8.02 6.70
N LEU A 92 0.72 8.20 6.23
CA LEU A 92 0.10 7.33 5.24
C LEU A 92 0.29 7.96 3.87
N VAL A 93 1.10 7.33 3.03
CA VAL A 93 1.28 7.73 1.64
C VAL A 93 0.24 6.99 0.79
N VAL A 94 -0.51 7.76 0.01
CA VAL A 94 -1.47 7.25 -0.97
C VAL A 94 -0.91 7.46 -2.36
N ILE A 95 -0.72 6.37 -3.11
CA ILE A 95 -0.15 6.38 -4.46
C ILE A 95 -1.17 5.81 -5.43
N LYS A 96 -1.22 6.37 -6.64
CA LYS A 96 -2.03 5.83 -7.75
C LYS A 96 -1.17 5.70 -9.01
N ALA A 97 -1.56 4.81 -9.91
CA ALA A 97 -0.99 4.78 -11.25
C ALA A 97 -1.48 6.00 -12.06
N ASN A 98 -0.61 6.55 -12.90
CA ASN A 98 -0.95 7.59 -13.85
C ASN A 98 -1.79 7.00 -14.98
N LYS A 99 -2.82 7.74 -15.40
CA LYS A 99 -3.59 7.38 -16.60
C LYS A 99 -2.79 7.82 -17.83
N ILE A 100 -2.61 6.91 -18.78
CA ILE A 100 -2.09 7.21 -20.12
C ILE A 100 -3.19 7.91 -20.91
#